data_AF-A0A2V3PN35-F1
#
_entry.id   AF-A0A2V3PN35-F1
#
_cell.length_a   1.000
_cell.length_b   1.000
_cell.length_c   1.000
_cell.angle_alpha   90.00
_cell.angle_beta   90.00
_cell.angle_gamma   90.00
#
_symmetry.space_group_name_H-M   'P 1'
#
loop_
_entity.id
_entity.type
_entity.pdbx_description
1 polymer ?
#
loop_
_entity_poly.entity_id
_entity_poly.type
_entity_poly.pdbx_seq_one_letter_code
_entity_poly.pdbx_strand_id
1 'polypeptide(L)'
;MNDVPTKENTLYLPIKQIYFDQIIAGTKKEEYREIKEGITANLYLIKDAKTKYALNPDVTDPIKEYFVDDYNNGNFPFLPKQYKYLNLVVGYAKERDTAIVEVTGFSFKPEMIRANMYAFWVITFHLGKVIELHRK
;
A
#
# COMPACT_ATOMS: atom_id res chain seq x y z
N MET A 1 8.57 -4.32 -22.99
CA MET A 1 8.39 -2.86 -22.77
C MET A 1 8.09 -2.69 -21.30
N ASN A 2 8.93 -1.96 -20.56
CA ASN A 2 8.54 -1.57 -19.20
C ASN A 2 7.39 -0.56 -19.34
N ASP A 3 6.31 -0.80 -18.60
CA ASP A 3 5.18 0.13 -18.58
C ASP A 3 5.65 1.52 -18.11
N VAL A 4 4.95 2.59 -18.47
CA VAL A 4 5.31 3.95 -17.99
C VAL A 4 4.38 4.36 -16.85
N PRO A 5 4.82 5.23 -15.92
CA PRO A 5 3.93 5.76 -14.87
C PRO A 5 2.71 6.50 -15.46
N THR A 6 1.52 6.09 -15.05
CA THR A 6 0.22 6.73 -15.34
C THR A 6 -0.57 6.95 -14.06
N LYS A 7 -1.67 7.71 -14.14
CA LYS A 7 -2.54 7.97 -12.99
C LYS A 7 -3.18 6.69 -12.42
N GLU A 8 -3.42 5.69 -13.25
CA GLU A 8 -4.08 4.44 -12.89
C GLU A 8 -3.12 3.46 -12.22
N ASN A 9 -1.86 3.41 -12.68
CA ASN A 9 -0.85 2.47 -12.18
C ASN A 9 0.11 3.08 -11.14
N THR A 10 -0.01 4.38 -10.84
CA THR A 10 0.84 5.12 -9.90
C THR A 10 0.05 5.62 -8.70
N LEU A 11 0.48 5.25 -7.50
CA LEU A 11 -0.13 5.70 -6.25
C LEU A 11 0.61 6.92 -5.69
N TYR A 12 -0.12 8.03 -5.48
CA TYR A 12 0.42 9.21 -4.78
C TYR A 12 0.51 8.98 -3.27
N LEU A 13 1.68 9.20 -2.68
CA LEU A 13 1.93 9.00 -1.25
C LEU A 13 2.76 10.13 -0.63
N PRO A 14 2.20 10.89 0.32
CA PRO A 14 2.99 11.77 1.18
C PRO A 14 3.93 10.97 2.07
N ILE A 15 5.19 11.38 2.17
CA ILE A 15 6.21 10.71 2.98
C ILE A 15 7.07 11.72 3.76
N LYS A 16 7.65 11.29 4.89
CA LYS A 16 8.62 12.09 5.65
C LYS A 16 9.96 12.14 4.90
N GLN A 17 10.64 13.29 4.95
CA GLN A 17 11.94 13.51 4.30
C GLN A 17 12.95 12.39 4.61
N ILE A 18 13.07 11.99 5.89
CA ILE A 18 14.02 10.94 6.29
C ILE A 18 13.82 9.62 5.55
N TYR A 19 12.57 9.18 5.34
CA TYR A 19 12.29 7.94 4.62
C TYR A 19 12.44 8.11 3.11
N PHE A 20 12.08 9.28 2.58
CA PHE A 20 12.34 9.61 1.19
C PHE A 20 13.83 9.48 0.87
N ASP A 21 14.70 10.12 1.66
CA ASP A 21 16.15 10.08 1.45
C ASP A 21 16.71 8.66 1.58
N GLN A 22 16.20 7.86 2.52
CA GLN A 22 16.58 6.45 2.64
C GLN A 22 16.18 5.62 1.42
N ILE A 23 15.01 5.89 0.81
CA ILE A 23 14.54 5.22 -0.41
C ILE A 23 15.42 5.61 -1.59
N ILE A 24 15.71 6.92 -1.77
CA ILE A 24 16.58 7.39 -2.85
C ILE A 24 18.01 6.83 -2.70
N ALA A 25 18.51 6.72 -1.48
CA ALA A 25 19.80 6.08 -1.20
C ALA A 25 19.77 4.55 -1.33
N GLY A 26 18.60 3.92 -1.56
CA GLY A 26 18.45 2.47 -1.67
C GLY A 26 18.58 1.69 -0.35
N THR A 27 18.65 2.40 0.79
CA THR A 27 18.77 1.80 2.13
C THR A 27 17.43 1.35 2.69
N LYS A 28 16.33 1.99 2.27
CA LYS A 28 14.95 1.55 2.54
C LYS A 28 14.33 1.00 1.26
N LYS A 29 13.95 -0.29 1.29
CA LYS A 29 13.42 -1.04 0.14
C LYS A 29 11.94 -1.39 0.27
N GLU A 30 11.29 -0.90 1.31
CA GLU A 30 9.88 -1.18 1.59
C GLU A 30 9.20 0.10 2.06
N GLU A 31 7.96 0.34 1.61
CA GLU A 31 7.10 1.40 2.11
C GLU A 31 5.85 0.82 2.76
N TYR A 32 5.56 1.25 3.99
CA TYR A 32 4.50 0.68 4.83
C TYR A 32 3.32 1.65 4.91
N ARG A 33 2.10 1.14 4.77
CA ARG A 33 0.87 1.92 4.93
C ARG A 33 -0.18 1.14 5.70
N GLU A 34 -0.70 1.75 6.77
CA GLU A 34 -1.85 1.21 7.50
C GLU A 34 -3.08 1.18 6.59
N ILE A 35 -3.79 0.05 6.62
CA ILE A 35 -5.07 -0.17 5.95
C ILE A 35 -6.16 0.06 6.98
N LYS A 36 -6.83 1.20 6.87
CA LYS A 36 -7.91 1.57 7.78
C LYS A 36 -9.17 1.90 7.01
N GLU A 37 -10.24 1.22 7.38
CA GLU A 37 -11.56 1.42 6.78
C GLU A 37 -12.02 2.87 6.93
N GLY A 38 -12.62 3.42 5.87
CA GLY A 38 -13.06 4.83 5.84
C GLY A 38 -11.94 5.87 5.70
N ILE A 39 -10.67 5.49 5.86
CA ILE A 39 -9.53 6.42 5.75
C ILE A 39 -8.63 6.06 4.57
N THR A 40 -7.93 4.93 4.63
CA THR A 40 -6.88 4.56 3.66
C THR A 40 -7.20 3.32 2.85
N ALA A 41 -8.11 2.46 3.30
CA ALA A 41 -8.41 1.18 2.64
C ALA A 41 -8.83 1.36 1.17
N ASN A 42 -9.59 2.42 0.84
CA ASN A 42 -9.98 2.73 -0.54
C ASN A 42 -8.81 3.03 -1.48
N LEU A 43 -7.65 3.42 -0.95
CA LEU A 43 -6.45 3.65 -1.75
C LEU A 43 -5.83 2.32 -2.15
N TYR A 44 -5.79 1.34 -1.24
CA TYR A 44 -4.99 0.13 -1.41
C TYR A 44 -5.79 -1.10 -1.86
N LEU A 45 -7.10 -1.13 -1.61
CA LEU A 45 -7.93 -2.32 -1.85
C LEU A 45 -8.82 -2.15 -3.09
N ILE A 46 -9.06 -3.25 -3.80
CA ILE A 46 -10.02 -3.29 -4.91
C ILE A 46 -11.42 -3.14 -4.33
N LYS A 47 -12.21 -2.18 -4.84
CA LYS A 47 -13.60 -2.01 -4.42
C LYS A 47 -14.48 -3.09 -5.02
N ASP A 48 -15.42 -3.58 -4.23
CA ASP A 48 -16.49 -4.44 -4.67
C ASP A 48 -17.84 -3.87 -4.20
N ALA A 49 -18.86 -3.93 -5.05
CA ALA A 49 -20.15 -3.30 -4.75
C ALA A 49 -20.95 -4.07 -3.69
N LYS A 50 -20.71 -5.38 -3.51
CA LYS A 50 -21.45 -6.24 -2.57
C LYS A 50 -20.78 -6.31 -1.21
N THR A 51 -19.46 -6.47 -1.21
CA THR A 51 -18.64 -6.73 -0.02
C THR A 51 -17.78 -5.53 0.40
N LYS A 52 -18.00 -4.36 -0.21
CA LYS A 52 -17.21 -3.12 -0.09
C LYS A 52 -15.80 -3.22 -0.68
N TYR A 53 -15.08 -4.31 -0.43
CA TYR A 53 -13.78 -4.64 -0.99
C TYR A 53 -13.77 -6.07 -1.51
N ALA A 54 -13.09 -6.30 -2.64
CA ALA A 54 -13.01 -7.63 -3.24
C ALA A 54 -12.28 -8.61 -2.30
N LEU A 55 -12.94 -9.73 -1.97
CA LEU A 55 -12.38 -10.79 -1.13
C LEU A 55 -11.26 -11.54 -1.86
N ASN A 56 -10.25 -11.98 -1.10
CA ASN A 56 -9.24 -12.90 -1.57
C ASN A 56 -9.76 -14.35 -1.44
N PRO A 57 -10.10 -15.02 -2.55
CA PRO A 57 -10.74 -16.34 -2.50
C PRO A 57 -9.84 -17.44 -1.90
N ASP A 58 -8.52 -17.24 -1.86
CA ASP A 58 -7.58 -18.23 -1.34
C ASP A 58 -7.62 -18.34 0.19
N VAL A 59 -8.15 -17.31 0.87
CA VAL A 59 -8.10 -17.18 2.33
C VAL A 59 -9.44 -16.75 2.94
N THR A 60 -10.52 -16.74 2.16
CA THR A 60 -11.86 -16.34 2.59
C THR A 60 -12.89 -17.43 2.30
N ASP A 61 -13.99 -17.36 3.05
CA ASP A 61 -15.17 -18.22 2.88
C ASP A 61 -16.28 -17.35 2.28
N PRO A 62 -16.88 -17.73 1.14
CA PRO A 62 -17.88 -16.90 0.46
C PRO A 62 -19.17 -16.65 1.27
N ILE A 63 -19.42 -17.41 2.35
CA ILE A 63 -20.61 -17.27 3.20
C ILE A 63 -20.33 -16.37 4.40
N LYS A 64 -19.06 -16.19 4.78
CA LYS A 64 -18.66 -15.36 5.92
C LYS A 64 -18.47 -13.90 5.49
N GLU A 65 -18.96 -12.98 6.32
CA GLU A 65 -18.62 -11.57 6.21
C GLU A 65 -17.23 -11.29 6.79
N TYR A 66 -16.45 -10.44 6.11
CA TYR A 66 -15.10 -10.07 6.50
C TYR A 66 -14.99 -8.55 6.69
N PHE A 67 -14.18 -8.15 7.65
CA PHE A 67 -13.88 -6.74 7.96
C PHE A 67 -12.38 -6.46 7.80
N VAL A 68 -12.02 -5.19 7.60
CA VAL A 68 -10.62 -4.78 7.34
C VAL A 68 -9.70 -5.13 8.50
N ASP A 69 -10.21 -5.20 9.73
CA ASP A 69 -9.46 -5.54 10.94
C ASP A 69 -9.50 -7.03 11.30
N ASP A 70 -10.17 -7.88 10.52
CA ASP A 70 -10.17 -9.33 10.77
C ASP A 70 -8.76 -9.89 10.68
N TYR A 71 -8.30 -10.56 11.76
CA TYR A 71 -6.99 -11.20 11.78
C TYR A 71 -6.93 -12.42 10.85
N ASN A 72 -8.03 -13.17 10.76
CA ASN A 72 -8.21 -14.29 9.82
C ASN A 72 -6.99 -15.24 9.77
N ASN A 73 -6.54 -15.68 10.95
CA ASN A 73 -5.36 -16.54 11.13
C ASN A 73 -4.08 -16.01 10.47
N GLY A 74 -3.90 -14.69 10.43
CA GLY A 74 -2.75 -14.03 9.81
C GLY A 74 -2.86 -13.84 8.30
N ASN A 75 -4.03 -14.07 7.69
CA ASN A 75 -4.25 -13.88 6.25
C ASN A 75 -5.20 -12.71 5.98
N PHE A 76 -4.70 -11.65 5.37
CA PHE A 76 -5.53 -10.50 5.06
C PHE A 76 -6.64 -10.85 4.04
N PRO A 77 -7.92 -10.58 4.32
CA PRO A 77 -9.03 -11.15 3.55
C PRO A 77 -9.34 -10.45 2.23
N PHE A 78 -8.69 -9.32 1.90
CA PHE A 78 -9.03 -8.52 0.71
C PHE A 78 -7.91 -8.41 -0.31
N LEU A 79 -8.28 -8.30 -1.58
CA LEU A 79 -7.35 -8.14 -2.69
C LEU A 79 -6.84 -6.69 -2.80
N PRO A 80 -5.51 -6.48 -2.91
CA PRO A 80 -4.95 -5.16 -3.13
C PRO A 80 -5.03 -4.74 -4.60
N LYS A 81 -5.10 -3.43 -4.82
CA LYS A 81 -4.83 -2.84 -6.13
C LYS A 81 -3.38 -3.07 -6.53
N GLN A 82 -3.18 -3.34 -7.81
CA GLN A 82 -1.87 -3.65 -8.39
C GLN A 82 -1.20 -2.37 -8.91
N TYR A 83 -0.60 -1.59 -8.01
CA TYR A 83 0.20 -0.43 -8.38
C TYR A 83 1.57 -0.87 -8.91
N LYS A 84 2.00 -0.26 -10.02
CA LYS A 84 3.34 -0.47 -10.60
C LYS A 84 4.34 0.56 -10.10
N TYR A 85 3.85 1.71 -9.63
CA TYR A 85 4.68 2.82 -9.18
C TYR A 85 4.09 3.51 -7.95
N LEU A 86 4.97 4.10 -7.14
CA LEU A 86 4.62 5.08 -6.12
C LEU A 86 5.16 6.44 -6.54
N ASN A 87 4.31 7.47 -6.50
CA ASN A 87 4.72 8.86 -6.53
C ASN A 87 4.88 9.35 -5.09
N LEU A 88 6.13 9.31 -4.61
CA LEU A 88 6.53 9.73 -3.27
C LEU A 88 6.72 11.24 -3.23
N VAL A 89 6.09 11.88 -2.26
CA VAL A 89 6.06 13.35 -2.19
C VAL A 89 6.34 13.83 -0.77
N VAL A 90 7.37 14.67 -0.61
CA VAL A 90 7.78 15.13 0.73
C VAL A 90 6.94 16.33 1.18
N GLY A 91 6.17 16.15 2.24
CA GLY A 91 5.37 17.21 2.85
C GLY A 91 4.35 17.84 1.90
N TYR A 92 3.94 19.08 2.21
CA TYR A 92 2.83 19.78 1.53
C TYR A 92 3.23 21.14 0.92
N ALA A 93 4.53 21.46 0.92
CA ALA A 93 5.03 22.70 0.30
C ALA A 93 4.85 22.69 -1.22
N LYS A 94 4.76 23.87 -1.84
CA LYS A 94 4.64 24.01 -3.31
C LYS A 94 5.87 23.47 -4.02
N GLU A 95 7.05 23.82 -3.52
CA GLU A 95 8.34 23.30 -3.95
C GLU A 95 8.77 22.22 -2.94
N ARG A 96 8.97 21.00 -3.44
CA ARG A 96 9.22 19.83 -2.60
C ARG A 96 9.86 18.72 -3.40
N ASP A 97 10.59 17.87 -2.68
CA ASP A 97 11.17 16.67 -3.26
C ASP A 97 10.07 15.69 -3.64
N THR A 98 10.19 15.12 -4.84
CA THR A 98 9.32 14.06 -5.33
C THR A 98 10.12 12.98 -6.03
N ALA A 99 9.60 11.76 -6.03
CA ALA A 99 10.18 10.67 -6.78
C ALA A 99 9.11 9.70 -7.25
N ILE A 100 9.29 9.16 -8.45
CA ILE A 100 8.55 7.98 -8.91
C ILE A 100 9.44 6.77 -8.69
N VAL A 101 8.92 5.79 -7.93
CA VAL A 101 9.64 4.56 -7.58
C VAL A 101 8.81 3.37 -8.04
N GLU A 102 9.48 2.40 -8.64
CA GLU A 102 8.89 1.12 -9.05
C GLU A 102 8.39 0.32 -7.84
N VAL A 103 7.25 -0.35 -8.00
CA VAL A 103 6.75 -1.36 -7.07
C VAL A 103 6.99 -2.73 -7.68
N THR A 104 7.75 -3.55 -6.98
CA THR A 104 8.10 -4.92 -7.42
C THR A 104 7.19 -5.99 -6.82
N GLY A 105 6.42 -5.62 -5.80
CA GLY A 105 5.43 -6.50 -5.18
C GLY A 105 4.81 -5.86 -3.95
N PHE A 106 4.00 -6.63 -3.24
CA PHE A 106 3.43 -6.24 -1.96
C PHE A 106 3.30 -7.43 -1.00
N SER A 107 3.15 -7.13 0.28
CA SER A 107 2.76 -8.08 1.31
C SER A 107 1.84 -7.43 2.33
N PHE A 108 1.05 -8.23 3.05
CA PHE A 108 0.27 -7.76 4.20
C PHE A 108 0.94 -8.20 5.51
N LYS A 109 1.00 -7.30 6.49
CA LYS A 109 1.53 -7.59 7.82
C LYS A 109 0.46 -7.26 8.87
N PRO A 110 0.08 -8.21 9.73
CA PRO A 110 -0.80 -7.91 10.86
C PRO A 110 0.03 -7.28 11.99
N GLU A 111 -0.44 -6.16 12.52
CA GLU A 111 0.09 -5.50 13.71
C GLU A 111 -0.96 -5.51 14.83
N MET A 112 -0.52 -5.32 16.08
CA MET A 112 -1.40 -5.21 17.24
C MET A 112 -2.51 -6.28 17.31
N ILE A 113 -2.14 -7.55 17.13
CA ILE A 113 -3.10 -8.67 17.17
C ILE A 113 -3.81 -8.69 18.54
N ARG A 114 -5.14 -8.85 18.53
CA ARG A 114 -6.00 -8.91 19.72
C ARG A 114 -6.89 -10.15 19.68
N ALA A 115 -6.85 -10.91 20.77
CA ALA A 115 -7.67 -12.11 20.99
C ALA A 115 -7.64 -13.14 19.83
N ASN A 116 -6.60 -13.11 18.99
CA ASN A 116 -6.52 -13.90 17.76
C ASN A 116 -7.69 -13.66 16.79
N MET A 117 -8.37 -12.51 16.91
CA MET A 117 -9.56 -12.17 16.13
C MET A 117 -9.33 -10.91 15.29
N TYR A 118 -8.62 -9.92 15.83
CA TYR A 118 -8.44 -8.61 15.19
C TYR A 118 -6.97 -8.27 15.03
N ALA A 119 -6.62 -7.52 13.98
CA ALA A 119 -5.31 -6.96 13.74
C ALA A 119 -5.40 -5.61 13.02
N PHE A 120 -4.40 -4.76 13.24
CA PHE A 120 -4.22 -3.54 12.47
C PHE A 120 -3.35 -3.91 11.27
N TRP A 121 -3.92 -3.85 10.08
CA TRP A 121 -3.26 -4.34 8.89
C TRP A 121 -2.42 -3.26 8.23
N VAL A 122 -1.23 -3.66 7.78
CA VAL A 122 -0.31 -2.82 7.02
C VAL A 122 -0.05 -3.46 5.67
N ILE A 123 -0.26 -2.72 4.59
CA ILE A 123 0.27 -3.08 3.28
C ILE A 123 1.73 -2.61 3.19
N THR A 124 2.60 -3.52 2.79
CA THR A 124 4.01 -3.26 2.51
C THR A 124 4.18 -3.25 1.00
N PHE A 125 4.61 -2.15 0.42
CA PHE A 125 5.04 -2.09 -0.99
C PHE A 125 6.54 -2.35 -1.07
N HIS A 126 6.95 -3.36 -1.84
CA HIS A 126 8.36 -3.65 -2.10
C HIS A 126 8.85 -2.74 -3.23
N LEU A 127 9.92 -2.00 -2.96
CA LEU A 127 10.40 -0.92 -3.82
C LEU A 127 11.50 -1.41 -4.76
N GLY A 128 11.38 -1.07 -6.02
CA GLY A 128 12.37 -1.30 -7.07
C GLY A 128 13.20 -0.06 -7.36
N LYS A 129 13.41 0.22 -8.64
CA LYS A 129 14.23 1.34 -9.09
C LYS A 129 13.53 2.68 -8.89
N VAL A 130 14.33 3.72 -8.62
CA VAL A 130 13.89 5.12 -8.78
C VAL A 130 13.83 5.41 -10.28
N ILE A 131 12.65 5.78 -10.76
CA ILE A 131 12.37 6.07 -12.18
C ILE A 131 12.58 7.56 -12.46
N GLU A 132 12.06 8.41 -11.57
CA GLU A 132 12.19 9.85 -11.64
C GLU A 132 12.52 10.41 -10.25
N LEU A 133 13.34 11.46 -10.21
CA LEU A 133 13.69 12.18 -8.99
C LEU A 133 13.69 13.67 -9.26
N HIS A 134 12.94 14.41 -8.46
CA HIS A 134 12.96 15.86 -8.41
C HIS A 134 13.35 16.31 -7.01
N ARG A 135 14.31 17.23 -6.94
CA ARG A 135 14.74 17.88 -5.70
C ARG A 135 14.37 19.36 -5.78
N LYS A 136 13.87 19.90 -4.68
CA LYS A 136 13.64 21.33 -4.51
C LYS A 136 14.96 22.12 -4.48
#